data_AF-A0A3P7LWV1-F1
#
_entry.id   AF-A0A3P7LWV1-F1
#
_cell.length_a   1.000
_cell.length_b   1.000
_cell.length_c   1.000
_cell.angle_alpha   90.00
_cell.angle_beta   90.00
_cell.angle_gamma   90.00
#
_symmetry.space_group_name_H-M   'P 1'
#
loop_
_entity.id
_entity.type
_entity.pdbx_description
1 polymer ?
#
loop_
_entity_poly.entity_id
_entity_poly.type
_entity_poly.pdbx_seq_one_letter_code
_entity_poly.pdbx_strand_id
1 'polypeptide(L)'
;MVKPQLTYVAPIWSPTISSSSFWHLQSAQNAALHTITGCYKMPPIDHLHAEASVLPVVHHNTLLGWQFWWTYMQSGHSNHHRRHASEPSRNVQPSIPALYKEAVTLSLSDLCVDSSATKKGFQRLHQRAVVEEKRGYRPPVFLSD
;
A
#
# COMPACT_ATOMS: atom_id res chain seq x y z
N MET A 1 9.80 -15.23 9.59
CA MET A 1 9.94 -14.35 8.41
C MET A 1 9.92 -12.91 8.89
N VAL A 2 11.10 -12.28 9.04
CA VAL A 2 11.24 -10.89 9.49
C VAL A 2 10.81 -10.00 8.32
N LYS A 3 9.69 -9.27 8.46
CA LYS A 3 9.35 -8.23 7.47
C LYS A 3 10.41 -7.12 7.57
N PRO A 4 10.96 -6.61 6.46
CA PRO A 4 11.93 -5.53 6.53
C PRO A 4 11.33 -4.36 7.34
N GLN A 5 12.15 -3.74 8.21
CA GLN A 5 11.70 -2.63 9.07
C GLN A 5 11.02 -1.51 8.26
N LEU A 6 11.51 -1.29 7.03
CA LEU A 6 10.93 -0.36 6.05
C LEU A 6 9.43 -0.58 5.82
N THR A 7 8.99 -1.83 5.68
CA THR A 7 7.59 -2.20 5.47
C THR A 7 6.75 -1.98 6.72
N TYR A 8 7.33 -2.22 7.91
CA TYR A 8 6.61 -2.04 9.17
C TYR A 8 6.31 -0.58 9.46
N VAL A 9 7.28 0.32 9.26
CA VAL A 9 7.12 1.76 9.51
C VAL A 9 6.56 2.54 8.32
N ALA A 10 6.31 1.90 7.17
CA ALA A 10 5.78 2.53 5.96
C ALA A 10 4.58 3.46 6.19
N PRO A 11 3.54 3.08 6.97
CA PRO A 11 2.41 3.96 7.23
C PRO A 11 2.76 5.29 7.90
N ILE A 12 3.90 5.35 8.60
CA ILE A 12 4.35 6.49 9.39
C ILE A 12 5.18 7.46 8.52
N TRP A 13 6.14 6.95 7.74
CA TRP A 13 7.02 7.79 6.92
C TRP A 13 6.48 8.05 5.52
N SER A 14 5.64 7.16 4.96
CA SER A 14 5.15 7.29 3.59
C SER A 14 4.33 8.57 3.34
N PRO A 15 3.58 9.13 4.30
CA PRO A 15 2.91 10.42 4.09
C PRO A 15 3.85 11.63 4.11
N THR A 16 5.07 11.48 4.66
CA THR A 16 5.99 12.61 4.93
C THR A 16 7.19 12.64 3.98
N ILE A 17 7.41 11.57 3.23
CA ILE A 17 8.50 11.47 2.27
C ILE A 17 8.24 12.37 1.04
N SER A 18 9.31 12.98 0.52
CA SER A 18 9.24 13.83 -0.66
C SER A 18 8.93 13.04 -1.93
N SER A 19 8.33 13.70 -2.93
CA SER A 19 8.09 13.13 -4.25
C SER A 19 9.39 12.63 -4.92
N SER A 20 10.49 13.37 -4.76
CA SER A 20 11.81 12.97 -5.26
C SER A 20 12.33 11.68 -4.63
N SER A 21 12.13 11.50 -3.33
CA SER A 21 12.55 10.30 -2.61
C SER A 21 11.66 9.10 -2.98
N PHE A 22 10.35 9.32 -3.19
CA PHE A 22 9.47 8.30 -3.77
C PHE A 22 9.93 7.85 -5.15
N TRP A 23 10.33 8.80 -6.01
CA TRP A 23 10.81 8.50 -7.36
C TRP A 23 12.08 7.64 -7.32
N HIS A 24 13.00 7.94 -6.40
CA HIS A 24 14.18 7.10 -6.17
C HIS A 24 13.82 5.68 -5.72
N LEU A 25 12.87 5.54 -4.78
CA LEU A 25 12.41 4.21 -4.34
C LEU A 25 11.76 3.42 -5.47
N GLN A 26 10.91 4.06 -6.28
CA GLN A 26 10.30 3.42 -7.44
C GLN A 26 11.36 3.02 -8.48
N SER A 27 12.33 3.88 -8.75
CA SER A 27 13.45 3.58 -9.67
C SER A 27 14.26 2.37 -9.21
N ALA A 28 14.55 2.29 -7.90
CA ALA A 28 15.25 1.17 -7.32
C ALA A 28 14.41 -0.13 -7.41
N GLN A 29 13.10 -0.06 -7.17
CA GLN A 29 12.20 -1.19 -7.36
C GLN A 29 12.19 -1.65 -8.82
N ASN A 30 12.12 -0.71 -9.77
CA ASN A 30 12.11 -1.02 -11.20
C ASN A 30 13.40 -1.71 -11.63
N ALA A 31 14.56 -1.20 -11.22
CA ALA A 31 15.85 -1.82 -11.50
C ALA A 31 15.97 -3.22 -10.88
N ALA A 32 15.47 -3.40 -9.66
CA ALA A 32 15.40 -4.72 -9.03
C ALA A 32 14.48 -5.68 -9.81
N LEU A 33 13.32 -5.21 -10.27
CA LEU A 33 12.41 -6.02 -11.09
C LEU A 33 13.07 -6.48 -12.38
N HIS A 34 13.72 -5.60 -13.13
CA HIS A 34 14.50 -5.97 -14.32
C HIS A 34 15.55 -7.04 -14.03
N THR A 35 16.23 -6.93 -12.89
CA THR A 35 17.27 -7.89 -12.47
C THR A 35 16.66 -9.25 -12.14
N ILE A 36 15.55 -9.27 -11.39
CA ILE A 36 14.87 -10.49 -10.94
C ILE A 36 14.20 -11.23 -12.11
N THR A 37 13.58 -10.51 -13.05
CA THR A 37 12.95 -11.13 -14.23
C THR A 37 13.96 -11.47 -15.33
N GLY A 38 15.24 -11.11 -15.16
CA GLY A 38 16.28 -11.29 -16.19
C GLY A 38 16.05 -10.43 -17.44
N CYS A 39 15.17 -9.43 -17.36
CA CYS A 39 14.85 -8.54 -18.47
C CYS A 39 15.88 -7.42 -18.57
N TYR A 40 16.92 -7.65 -19.39
CA TYR A 40 17.96 -6.65 -19.69
C TYR A 40 17.53 -5.60 -20.73
N LYS A 41 16.63 -5.95 -21.66
CA LYS A 41 15.96 -4.98 -22.58
C LYS A 41 14.71 -4.40 -21.92
N MET A 42 14.08 -3.39 -22.55
CA MET A 42 13.01 -2.52 -22.02
C MET A 42 11.57 -3.06 -22.20
N PRO A 43 11.08 -4.09 -21.49
CA PRO A 43 9.64 -4.28 -21.41
C PRO A 43 9.03 -3.07 -20.67
N PRO A 44 7.77 -2.71 -20.98
CA PRO A 44 7.05 -1.73 -20.19
C PRO A 44 7.09 -2.10 -18.71
N ILE A 45 7.38 -1.13 -17.85
CA ILE A 45 7.55 -1.40 -16.41
C ILE A 45 6.29 -2.01 -15.78
N ASP A 46 5.11 -1.61 -16.26
CA ASP A 46 3.84 -2.18 -15.79
C ASP A 46 3.72 -3.67 -16.11
N HIS A 47 4.33 -4.13 -17.21
CA HIS A 47 4.38 -5.55 -17.54
C HIS A 47 5.24 -6.31 -16.53
N LEU A 48 6.39 -5.75 -16.13
CA LEU A 48 7.25 -6.36 -15.11
C LEU A 48 6.57 -6.42 -13.74
N HIS A 49 5.80 -5.40 -13.38
CA HIS A 49 4.98 -5.40 -12.17
C HIS A 49 3.94 -6.53 -12.19
N ALA A 50 3.25 -6.70 -13.33
CA ALA A 50 2.27 -7.75 -13.51
C ALA A 50 2.92 -9.16 -13.49
N GLU A 51 4.03 -9.33 -14.21
CA GLU A 51 4.78 -10.59 -14.30
C GLU A 51 5.33 -11.01 -12.93
N ALA A 52 5.98 -10.09 -12.22
CA ALA A 52 6.53 -10.36 -10.89
C ALA A 52 5.46 -10.39 -9.79
N SER A 53 4.21 -10.03 -10.09
CA SER A 53 3.13 -9.86 -9.10
C SER A 53 3.51 -8.88 -7.97
N VAL A 54 4.21 -7.81 -8.32
CA VAL A 54 4.71 -6.78 -7.38
C VAL A 54 3.98 -5.47 -7.61
N LEU A 55 3.35 -4.93 -6.57
CA LEU A 55 2.75 -3.59 -6.62
C LEU A 55 3.83 -2.50 -6.71
N PRO A 56 3.59 -1.40 -7.46
CA PRO A 56 4.41 -0.20 -7.38
C PRO A 56 4.54 0.31 -5.94
N VAL A 57 5.66 0.95 -5.60
CA VAL A 57 6.00 1.38 -4.23
C VAL A 57 4.87 2.21 -3.61
N VAL A 58 4.29 3.14 -4.38
CA VAL A 58 3.21 4.00 -3.89
C VAL A 58 1.98 3.18 -3.50
N HIS A 59 1.50 2.31 -4.39
CA HIS A 59 0.33 1.46 -4.11
C HIS A 59 0.59 0.47 -2.97
N HIS A 60 1.81 -0.07 -2.90
CA HIS A 60 2.20 -0.93 -1.80
C HIS A 60 2.18 -0.19 -0.45
N ASN A 61 2.73 1.01 -0.39
CA ASN A 61 2.73 1.82 0.83
C ASN A 61 1.33 2.25 1.24
N THR A 62 0.47 2.61 0.29
CA THR A 62 -0.95 2.91 0.56
C THR A 62 -1.66 1.69 1.14
N LEU A 63 -1.44 0.50 0.59
CA LEU A 63 -1.97 -0.76 1.12
C LEU A 63 -1.51 -0.99 2.57
N LEU A 64 -0.23 -0.78 2.87
CA LEU A 64 0.30 -0.89 4.23
C LEU A 64 -0.37 0.13 5.17
N GLY A 65 -0.62 1.36 4.69
CA GLY A 65 -1.37 2.39 5.41
C GLY A 65 -2.79 1.95 5.78
N TRP A 66 -3.51 1.36 4.82
CA TRP A 66 -4.84 0.80 5.07
C TRP A 66 -4.83 -0.35 6.07
N GLN A 67 -3.91 -1.30 5.91
CA GLN A 67 -3.77 -2.45 6.81
C GLN A 67 -3.43 -1.99 8.23
N PHE A 68 -2.53 -1.02 8.35
CA PHE A 68 -2.16 -0.41 9.63
C PHE A 68 -3.36 0.25 10.30
N TRP A 69 -4.13 1.07 9.57
CA TRP A 69 -5.34 1.68 10.10
C TRP A 69 -6.37 0.63 10.55
N TRP A 70 -6.58 -0.43 9.77
CA TRP A 70 -7.46 -1.53 10.16
C TRP A 70 -7.03 -2.21 11.47
N THR A 71 -5.74 -2.52 11.63
CA THR A 71 -5.23 -3.11 12.88
C THR A 71 -5.32 -2.16 14.05
N TYR A 72 -5.12 -0.87 13.81
CA TYR A 72 -5.22 0.17 14.81
C TYR A 72 -6.65 0.32 15.37
N MET A 73 -7.67 0.01 14.56
CA MET A 73 -9.08 0.01 14.99
C MET A 73 -9.42 -1.17 15.93
N GLN A 74 -8.59 -2.20 16.02
CA GLN A 74 -8.83 -3.36 16.89
C GLN A 74 -8.53 -3.04 18.34
N SER A 75 -9.39 -3.46 19.25
CA SER A 75 -9.27 -3.19 20.70
C SER A 75 -8.00 -3.75 21.34
N GLY A 76 -7.44 -4.83 20.77
CA GLY A 76 -6.19 -5.45 21.25
C GLY A 76 -4.90 -4.80 20.76
N HIS A 77 -4.95 -3.76 19.93
CA HIS A 77 -3.75 -3.12 19.39
C HIS A 77 -3.14 -2.11 20.38
N SER A 78 -1.82 -2.11 20.56
CA SER A 78 -1.13 -1.24 21.54
C SER A 78 -1.44 0.25 21.37
N ASN A 79 -1.68 0.69 20.13
CA ASN A 79 -2.00 2.08 19.82
C ASN A 79 -3.51 2.39 19.74
N HIS A 80 -4.40 1.46 20.10
CA HIS A 80 -5.86 1.64 20.00
C HIS A 80 -6.35 2.90 20.75
N HIS A 81 -5.76 3.19 21.91
CA HIS A 81 -6.10 4.35 22.73
C HIS A 81 -5.94 5.70 21.99
N ARG A 82 -5.04 5.79 21.01
CA ARG A 82 -4.79 7.02 20.24
C ARG A 82 -5.91 7.31 19.24
N ARG A 83 -6.86 6.39 19.00
CA ARG A 83 -8.01 6.58 18.11
C ARG A 83 -8.91 7.74 18.54
N HIS A 84 -8.99 7.97 19.85
CA HIS A 84 -9.79 9.03 20.46
C HIS A 84 -8.96 10.28 20.77
N ALA A 85 -7.70 10.34 20.30
CA ALA A 85 -6.90 11.54 20.48
C ALA A 85 -7.58 12.72 19.76
N SER A 86 -7.70 13.83 20.48
CA SER A 86 -8.17 15.09 19.91
C SER A 86 -7.26 15.50 18.75
N GLU A 87 -7.85 16.14 17.73
CA GLU A 87 -7.08 16.68 16.62
C GLU A 87 -6.00 17.65 17.14
N PRO A 88 -4.79 17.59 16.57
CA PRO A 88 -3.73 18.52 16.97
C PRO A 88 -4.17 19.95 16.67
N SER A 89 -3.79 20.89 17.55
CA SER A 89 -4.11 22.32 17.40
C SER A 89 -3.54 22.94 16.11
N ARG A 90 -2.58 22.28 15.46
CA ARG A 90 -1.98 22.68 14.19
C ARG A 90 -1.91 21.48 13.24
N ASN A 91 -2.63 21.57 12.12
CA ASN A 91 -2.56 20.59 11.03
C ASN A 91 -1.33 20.85 10.16
N VAL A 92 -0.14 20.52 10.68
CA VAL A 92 1.13 20.60 9.91
C VAL A 92 1.19 19.47 8.88
N GLN A 93 0.54 18.33 9.16
CA GLN A 93 0.58 17.12 8.33
C GLN A 93 -0.76 16.37 8.40
N PRO A 94 -1.17 15.72 7.30
CA PRO A 94 -2.35 14.88 7.30
C PRO A 94 -2.14 13.68 8.23
N SER A 95 -3.10 13.47 9.14
CA SER A 95 -3.06 12.36 10.08
C SER A 95 -3.36 11.03 9.38
N ILE A 96 -2.83 9.92 9.91
CA ILE A 96 -3.16 8.56 9.42
C ILE A 96 -4.67 8.33 9.30
N PRO A 97 -5.53 8.72 10.28
CA PRO A 97 -6.98 8.69 10.11
C PRO A 97 -7.45 9.50 8.88
N ALA A 98 -6.96 10.72 8.69
CA ALA A 98 -7.37 11.57 7.58
C ALA A 98 -7.05 10.94 6.21
N LEU A 99 -5.95 10.17 6.11
CA LEU A 99 -5.51 9.56 4.85
C LEU A 99 -6.24 8.25 4.52
N TYR A 100 -6.57 7.44 5.53
CA TYR A 100 -6.94 6.04 5.30
C TYR A 100 -8.32 5.66 5.83
N LYS A 101 -8.91 6.45 6.74
CA LYS A 101 -10.16 6.09 7.43
C LYS A 101 -11.30 5.85 6.47
N GLU A 102 -11.54 6.78 5.54
CA GLU A 102 -12.66 6.69 4.61
C GLU A 102 -12.52 5.46 3.71
N ALA A 103 -11.36 5.29 3.07
CA ALA A 103 -11.09 4.17 2.18
C ALA A 103 -11.28 2.82 2.88
N VAL A 104 -10.72 2.65 4.09
CA VAL A 104 -10.86 1.41 4.86
C VAL A 104 -12.31 1.18 5.29
N THR A 105 -13.01 2.23 5.73
CA THR A 105 -14.42 2.14 6.14
C THR A 105 -15.31 1.68 4.99
N LEU A 106 -15.12 2.25 3.80
CA LEU A 106 -15.87 1.86 2.60
C LEU A 106 -15.59 0.41 2.17
N SER A 107 -14.35 -0.06 2.29
CA SER A 107 -13.98 -1.40 1.84
C SER A 107 -14.35 -2.53 2.80
N LEU A 108 -14.49 -2.22 4.09
CA LEU A 108 -14.66 -3.21 5.15
C LEU A 108 -15.92 -2.96 5.99
N SER A 109 -16.89 -2.20 5.48
CA SER A 109 -18.10 -1.80 6.23
C SER A 109 -18.93 -2.98 6.75
N ASP A 110 -18.85 -4.14 6.09
CA ASP A 110 -19.55 -5.37 6.44
C ASP A 110 -18.76 -6.28 7.40
N LEU A 111 -17.50 -5.96 7.71
CA LEU A 111 -16.68 -6.75 8.62
C LEU A 111 -16.70 -6.20 10.04
N CYS A 112 -16.86 -7.09 11.01
CA CYS A 112 -16.59 -6.79 12.40
C CYS A 112 -15.10 -6.44 12.59
N VAL A 113 -14.82 -5.45 13.43
CA VAL A 113 -13.44 -5.08 13.81
C VAL A 113 -12.98 -5.99 14.95
N ASP A 114 -12.77 -7.25 14.63
CA ASP A 114 -12.25 -8.25 15.56
C ASP A 114 -11.00 -8.96 15.00
N SER A 115 -10.30 -9.67 15.88
CA SER A 115 -9.09 -10.42 15.54
C SER A 115 -9.36 -11.46 14.43
N SER A 116 -10.51 -12.12 14.47
CA SER A 116 -10.89 -13.20 13.54
C SER A 116 -11.10 -12.70 12.11
N ALA A 117 -11.58 -11.47 11.95
CA ALA A 117 -11.82 -10.81 10.67
C ALA A 117 -10.56 -10.18 10.06
N THR A 118 -9.45 -10.06 10.81
CA THR A 118 -8.22 -9.37 10.37
C THR A 118 -7.66 -9.92 9.06
N LYS A 119 -7.55 -11.24 8.97
CA LYS A 119 -7.01 -11.90 7.77
C LYS A 119 -7.89 -11.60 6.54
N LYS A 120 -9.21 -11.67 6.71
CA LYS A 120 -10.18 -11.37 5.65
C LYS A 120 -10.15 -9.90 5.25
N GLY A 121 -10.01 -9.00 6.22
CA GLY A 121 -9.83 -7.56 5.99
C GLY A 121 -8.57 -7.27 5.17
N PHE A 122 -7.44 -7.86 5.54
CA PHE A 122 -6.18 -7.72 4.79
C PHE A 122 -6.29 -8.23 3.35
N GLN A 123 -6.94 -9.37 3.15
CA GLN A 123 -7.18 -9.91 1.81
C GLN A 123 -8.00 -8.95 0.96
N ARG A 124 -9.06 -8.36 1.50
CA ARG A 124 -9.90 -7.40 0.77
C ARG A 124 -9.17 -6.10 0.46
N LEU A 125 -8.44 -5.54 1.42
CA LEU A 125 -7.62 -4.35 1.19
C LEU A 125 -6.56 -4.61 0.12
N HIS A 126 -5.94 -5.79 0.14
CA HIS A 126 -4.99 -6.20 -0.87
C HIS A 126 -5.64 -6.36 -2.26
N GLN A 127 -6.78 -7.05 -2.35
CA GLN A 127 -7.55 -7.19 -3.58
C GLN A 127 -7.93 -5.82 -4.15
N ARG A 128 -8.35 -4.89 -3.30
CA ARG A 128 -8.62 -3.51 -3.71
C ARG A 128 -7.37 -2.85 -4.29
N ALA A 129 -6.23 -2.90 -3.61
CA ALA A 129 -4.99 -2.31 -4.09
C ALA A 129 -4.57 -2.88 -5.46
N VAL A 130 -4.73 -4.19 -5.66
CA VAL A 130 -4.46 -4.85 -6.95
C VAL A 130 -5.44 -4.40 -8.03
N VAL A 131 -6.73 -4.25 -7.70
CA VAL A 131 -7.74 -3.76 -8.67
C VAL A 131 -7.47 -2.31 -9.06
N GLU A 132 -7.11 -1.45 -8.11
CA GLU A 132 -6.77 -0.05 -8.39
C GLU A 132 -5.52 0.06 -9.28
N GLU A 133 -4.51 -0.77 -9.06
CA GLU A 133 -3.31 -0.84 -9.90
C GLU A 133 -3.64 -1.32 -11.32
N LYS A 134 -4.39 -2.42 -11.45
CA LYS A 134 -4.78 -2.99 -12.75
C LYS A 134 -5.66 -2.07 -13.60
N ARG A 135 -6.38 -1.12 -13.00
CA ARG A 135 -7.13 -0.09 -13.75
C ARG A 135 -6.21 0.82 -14.55
N GLY A 136 -4.96 1.00 -14.12
CA GLY A 136 -3.95 1.79 -14.83
C GLY A 136 -3.21 1.01 -15.91
N TYR A 137 -3.13 -0.32 -15.80
CA TYR A 137 -2.39 -1.16 -16.74
C TYR A 137 -3.05 -1.23 -18.12
N ARG A 138 -2.26 -0.98 -19.18
CA ARG A 138 -2.63 -1.30 -20.56
C ARG A 138 -1.70 -2.38 -21.10
N PRO A 139 -2.21 -3.55 -21.51
CA PRO A 139 -1.36 -4.58 -22.09
C PRO A 139 -0.76 -4.10 -23.42
N PRO A 140 0.48 -4.50 -23.75
CA PRO A 140 1.06 -4.21 -25.04
C PRO A 140 0.22 -4.86 -26.16
N VAL A 141 -0.13 -4.08 -27.17
CA VAL A 141 -0.79 -4.58 -28.39
C VAL A 141 0.29 -5.29 -29.21
N PHE A 142 0.34 -6.61 -29.11
CA PHE A 142 1.12 -7.40 -30.04
C PHE A 142 0.37 -7.40 -31.38
N LEU A 143 1.03 -6.91 -32.44
CA LEU A 143 0.52 -7.02 -33.81
C LEU A 143 0.18 -8.49 -34.06
N SER A 144 -1.10 -8.76 -34.33
CA SER A 144 -1.55 -10.06 -34.79
C SER A 144 -1.16 -10.14 -36.26
N ASP A 145 -0.16 -10.96 -36.57
CA ASP A 145 0.19 -11.35 -37.94
C ASP A 145 -0.91 -12.24 -38.56
#